data_AF-A0A2W4T1G2-F1
#
_entry.id   AF-A0A2W4T1G2-F1
#
_cell.length_a   1.000
_cell.length_b   1.000
_cell.length_c   1.000
_cell.angle_alpha   90.00
_cell.angle_beta   90.00
_cell.angle_gamma   90.00
#
_symmetry.space_group_name_H-M   'P 1'
#
loop_
_entity.id
_entity.type
_entity.pdbx_description
1 polymer ?
#
loop_
_entity_poly.entity_id
_entity_poly.type
_entity_poly.pdbx_seq_one_letter_code
_entity_poly.pdbx_strand_id
1 'polypeptide(L)'
;GAGSAGGGGSCDMVARLQAKLREDDDIRRTVAEVQRTVAGQALLVWDGDWRQNPGQAGKGLAGVRQAIALEVAFAPLACRTQPMRGLVLVTLSDGPGGARVALGASRWRWSDLLT
;
A
#
# COMPACT_ATOMS: atom_id res chain seq x y z
N GLY A 1 -18.98 -9.84 -1.00
CA GLY A 1 -18.25 -9.90 -2.27
C GLY A 1 -16.81 -10.28 -1.98
N ALA A 2 -16.36 -11.41 -2.53
CA ALA A 2 -14.99 -11.87 -2.37
C ALA A 2 -14.08 -11.06 -3.31
N GLY A 3 -13.24 -10.20 -2.75
CA GLY A 3 -12.16 -9.57 -3.50
C GLY A 3 -11.07 -10.62 -3.73
N SER A 4 -10.85 -10.99 -4.98
CA SER A 4 -9.82 -11.94 -5.39
C SER A 4 -8.44 -11.48 -4.90
N ALA A 5 -7.80 -12.30 -4.06
CA ALA A 5 -6.39 -12.20 -3.74
C ALA A 5 -5.58 -12.62 -4.98
N GLY A 6 -5.49 -11.73 -5.96
CA GLY A 6 -4.72 -11.91 -7.18
C GLY A 6 -3.31 -11.36 -7.00
N GLY A 7 -2.36 -12.22 -6.64
CA GLY A 7 -0.96 -11.81 -6.52
C GLY A 7 0.06 -12.93 -6.33
N GLY A 8 -0.30 -14.20 -6.56
CA GLY A 8 0.62 -15.33 -6.46
C GLY A 8 1.58 -15.43 -7.65
N GLY A 9 2.45 -14.43 -7.81
CA GLY A 9 3.74 -14.64 -8.49
C GLY A 9 4.75 -15.19 -7.49
N SER A 10 5.91 -15.65 -7.94
CA SER A 10 7.03 -16.07 -7.08
C SER A 10 7.49 -14.99 -6.07
N CYS A 11 6.99 -13.76 -6.19
CA CYS A 11 7.21 -12.65 -5.28
C CYS A 11 5.91 -12.17 -4.64
N ASP A 12 5.66 -12.55 -3.39
CA ASP A 12 4.57 -11.98 -2.59
C ASP A 12 4.96 -10.59 -2.05
N MET A 13 4.92 -9.60 -2.93
CA MET A 13 5.21 -8.20 -2.59
C MET A 13 4.18 -7.60 -1.62
N VAL A 14 2.95 -8.11 -1.61
CA VAL A 14 1.92 -7.67 -0.67
C VAL A 14 2.30 -8.11 0.74
N ALA A 15 2.66 -9.38 0.94
CA ALA A 15 3.15 -9.87 2.23
C ALA A 15 4.41 -9.13 2.68
N ARG A 16 5.34 -8.84 1.75
CA ARG A 16 6.56 -8.06 2.04
C ARG A 16 6.23 -6.65 2.57
N LEU A 17 5.34 -5.94 1.87
CA LEU A 17 4.89 -4.61 2.30
C LEU A 17 4.12 -4.67 3.63
N GLN A 18 3.25 -5.67 3.81
CA GLN A 18 2.55 -5.86 5.07
C GLN A 18 3.51 -6.06 6.23
N ALA A 19 4.49 -6.95 6.08
CA ALA A 19 5.51 -7.18 7.11
C ALA A 19 6.23 -5.88 7.46
N LYS A 20 6.74 -5.15 6.45
CA LYS A 20 7.51 -3.94 6.67
C LYS A 20 6.70 -2.81 7.31
N LEU A 21 5.48 -2.57 6.85
CA LEU A 21 4.64 -1.50 7.39
C LEU A 21 4.06 -1.82 8.77
N ARG A 22 3.96 -3.12 9.12
CA ARG A 22 3.50 -3.55 10.45
C ARG A 22 4.57 -3.37 11.53
N GLU A 23 5.85 -3.30 11.15
CA GLU A 23 6.96 -3.02 12.08
C GLU A 23 6.93 -1.59 12.65
N ASP A 24 6.25 -0.67 11.97
CA ASP A 24 6.24 0.76 12.31
C ASP A 24 4.89 1.18 12.94
N ASP A 25 4.91 1.45 14.24
CA ASP A 25 3.73 1.89 15.00
C ASP A 25 3.12 3.20 14.49
N ASP A 26 3.96 4.14 14.06
CA ASP A 26 3.51 5.45 13.62
C ASP A 26 2.85 5.37 12.25
N ILE A 27 3.37 4.54 11.35
CA ILE A 27 2.71 4.18 10.08
C ILE A 27 1.34 3.54 10.36
N ARG A 28 1.26 2.55 11.25
CA ARG A 28 -0.01 1.89 11.60
C ARG A 28 -1.04 2.87 12.16
N ARG A 29 -0.63 3.71 13.12
CA ARG A 29 -1.51 4.74 13.73
C ARG A 29 -1.97 5.76 12.70
N THR A 30 -1.06 6.28 11.89
CA THR A 30 -1.35 7.24 10.83
C THR A 30 -2.42 6.67 9.89
N VAL A 31 -2.22 5.47 9.35
CA VAL A 31 -3.19 4.85 8.43
C VAL A 31 -4.54 4.64 9.12
N ALA A 32 -4.56 4.17 10.37
CA ALA A 32 -5.80 4.01 11.13
C ALA A 32 -6.54 5.34 11.34
N GLU A 33 -5.82 6.42 11.64
CA GLU A 33 -6.38 7.77 11.81
C GLU A 33 -7.00 8.29 10.51
N VAL A 34 -6.28 8.20 9.39
CA VAL A 34 -6.81 8.60 8.08
C VAL A 34 -8.02 7.76 7.70
N GLN A 35 -7.96 6.45 7.91
CA GLN A 35 -9.03 5.55 7.54
C GLN A 35 -10.35 5.86 8.27
N ARG A 36 -10.29 6.36 9.51
CA ARG A 36 -11.48 6.84 10.24
C ARG A 36 -12.14 8.04 9.57
N THR A 37 -11.39 8.90 8.87
CA THR A 37 -11.96 10.04 8.13
C THR A 37 -12.66 9.64 6.84
N VAL A 38 -12.39 8.42 6.32
CA VAL A 38 -13.00 7.86 5.11
C VAL A 38 -13.91 6.67 5.43
N ALA A 39 -14.65 6.76 6.54
CA ALA A 39 -15.64 5.77 6.96
C ALA A 39 -15.11 4.31 7.02
N GLY A 40 -13.84 4.11 7.35
CA GLY A 40 -13.24 2.78 7.46
C GLY A 40 -12.86 2.14 6.12
N GLN A 41 -12.97 2.86 5.01
CA GLN A 41 -12.55 2.38 3.69
C GLN A 41 -11.02 2.38 3.56
N ALA A 42 -10.49 1.51 2.71
CA ALA A 42 -9.05 1.49 2.45
C ALA A 42 -8.59 2.81 1.83
N LEU A 43 -7.48 3.33 2.32
CA LEU A 43 -6.91 4.56 1.80
C LEU A 43 -6.17 4.27 0.49
N LEU A 44 -6.66 4.81 -0.63
CA LEU A 44 -5.93 4.76 -1.90
C LEU A 44 -4.73 5.71 -1.83
N VAL A 45 -3.52 5.16 -1.84
CA VAL A 45 -2.27 5.96 -1.74
C VAL A 45 -1.52 6.08 -3.06
N TRP A 46 -1.80 5.20 -4.04
CA TRP A 46 -1.22 5.27 -5.39
C TRP A 46 -2.19 4.67 -6.42
N ASP A 47 -2.41 5.37 -7.54
CA ASP A 47 -3.29 4.94 -8.65
C ASP A 47 -2.70 5.16 -10.06
N GLY A 48 -1.37 5.19 -10.15
CA GLY A 48 -0.62 5.73 -11.29
C GLY A 48 0.21 6.93 -10.84
N ASP A 49 -0.32 7.70 -9.89
CA ASP A 49 0.38 8.78 -9.20
C ASP A 49 0.23 8.65 -7.69
N TRP A 50 1.21 9.15 -6.94
CA TRP A 50 1.13 9.22 -5.48
C TRP A 50 0.01 10.18 -5.04
N ARG A 51 -1.04 9.64 -4.41
CA ARG A 51 -2.22 10.41 -4.01
C ARG A 51 -1.89 11.36 -2.88
N GLN A 52 -1.98 12.65 -3.12
CA GLN A 52 -1.94 13.68 -2.09
C GLN A 52 -3.36 13.91 -1.55
N ASN A 53 -3.67 13.41 -0.35
CA ASN A 53 -4.94 13.76 0.29
C ASN A 53 -4.88 15.20 0.83
N PRO A 54 -5.85 16.07 0.50
CA PRO A 54 -5.91 17.41 1.07
C PRO A 54 -6.04 17.32 2.59
N GLY A 55 -5.21 18.07 3.32
CA GLY A 55 -5.13 18.04 4.79
C GLY A 55 -4.14 17.01 5.38
N GLN A 56 -3.57 16.12 4.56
CA GLN A 56 -2.64 15.06 4.97
C GLN A 56 -1.21 15.29 4.44
N ALA A 57 -0.92 16.51 3.97
CA ALA A 57 0.43 16.94 3.57
C ALA A 57 1.41 17.01 4.75
N GLY A 58 0.92 16.93 6.00
CA GLY A 58 1.76 16.76 7.18
C GLY A 58 2.29 15.33 7.26
N LYS A 59 3.63 15.18 7.31
CA LYS A 59 4.50 14.02 7.58
C LYS A 59 3.95 12.57 7.57
N GLY A 60 2.77 12.28 8.09
CA GLY A 60 2.19 10.94 8.25
C GLY A 60 2.15 10.12 6.97
N LEU A 61 1.29 10.49 5.99
CA LEU A 61 1.18 9.70 4.75
C LEU A 61 2.42 9.79 3.87
N ALA A 62 3.23 10.85 4.00
CA ALA A 62 4.52 10.91 3.33
C ALA A 62 5.45 9.78 3.81
N GLY A 63 5.47 9.49 5.11
CA GLY A 63 6.19 8.34 5.68
C GLY A 63 5.67 7.00 5.15
N VAL A 64 4.36 6.84 5.02
CA VAL A 64 3.75 5.62 4.44
C VAL A 64 4.21 5.41 2.99
N ARG A 65 4.13 6.45 2.15
CA ARG A 65 4.55 6.37 0.74
C ARG A 65 6.04 6.08 0.63
N GLN A 66 6.86 6.76 1.43
CA GLN A 66 8.30 6.54 1.46
C GLN A 66 8.65 5.11 1.87
N ALA A 67 8.01 4.56 2.91
CA ALA A 67 8.23 3.19 3.35
C ALA A 67 7.86 2.17 2.26
N ILE A 68 6.73 2.39 1.56
CA ILE A 68 6.33 1.55 0.43
C ILE A 68 7.35 1.64 -0.71
N ALA A 69 7.72 2.85 -1.15
CA ALA A 69 8.67 3.05 -2.24
C ALA A 69 10.04 2.43 -1.92
N LEU A 70 10.53 2.60 -0.69
CA LEU A 70 11.80 2.04 -0.25
C LEU A 70 11.76 0.50 -0.24
N GLU A 71 10.69 -0.08 0.32
CA GLU A 71 10.54 -1.52 0.35
C GLU A 71 10.41 -2.10 -1.06
N VAL A 72 9.72 -1.41 -1.98
CA VAL A 72 9.69 -1.80 -3.38
C VAL A 72 11.08 -1.71 -4.00
N ALA A 73 11.83 -0.63 -3.78
CA ALA A 73 13.16 -0.43 -4.36
C ALA A 73 14.15 -1.53 -3.96
N PHE A 74 14.03 -2.05 -2.73
CA PHE A 74 14.85 -3.17 -2.24
C PHE A 74 14.41 -4.55 -2.73
N ALA A 75 13.29 -4.66 -3.46
CA ALA A 75 12.83 -5.95 -3.95
C ALA A 75 13.63 -6.42 -5.17
N PRO A 76 13.81 -7.75 -5.35
CA PRO A 76 14.44 -8.31 -6.56
C PRO A 76 13.78 -7.79 -7.84
N LEU A 77 14.57 -7.61 -8.89
CA LEU A 77 14.08 -7.05 -10.16
C LEU A 77 12.86 -7.81 -10.69
N ALA A 78 12.89 -9.15 -10.65
CA ALA A 78 11.78 -10.00 -11.06
C ALA A 78 10.46 -9.64 -10.35
N CYS A 79 10.52 -9.35 -9.05
CA CYS A 79 9.38 -8.90 -8.25
C CYS A 79 8.92 -7.52 -8.68
N ARG A 80 9.85 -6.58 -8.85
CA ARG A 80 9.55 -5.19 -9.24
C ARG A 80 8.89 -5.10 -10.62
N THR A 81 9.22 -6.00 -11.52
CA THR A 81 8.70 -6.02 -12.90
C THR A 81 7.47 -6.89 -13.09
N GLN A 82 6.98 -7.55 -12.03
CA GLN A 82 5.80 -8.40 -12.10
C GLN A 82 4.59 -7.59 -12.61
N PRO A 83 3.90 -8.04 -13.67
CA PRO A 83 2.72 -7.36 -14.16
C PRO A 83 1.55 -7.54 -13.18
N MET A 84 1.00 -6.42 -12.74
CA MET A 84 -0.12 -6.30 -11.83
C MET A 84 -1.33 -5.69 -12.55
N ARG A 85 -2.53 -5.96 -12.04
CA ARG A 85 -3.80 -5.42 -12.56
C ARG A 85 -4.75 -5.11 -11.41
N GLY A 86 -5.45 -3.99 -11.51
CA GLY A 86 -6.40 -3.54 -10.51
C GLY A 86 -5.73 -3.13 -9.20
N LEU A 87 -6.56 -3.01 -8.17
CA LEU A 87 -6.13 -2.61 -6.83
C LEU A 87 -5.64 -3.82 -6.04
N VAL A 88 -4.52 -3.63 -5.34
CA VAL A 88 -4.05 -4.50 -4.26
C VAL A 88 -4.32 -3.82 -2.93
N LEU A 89 -4.64 -4.63 -1.93
CA LEU A 89 -4.88 -4.17 -0.57
C LEU A 89 -3.70 -4.62 0.30
N VAL A 90 -3.11 -3.67 1.03
CA VAL A 90 -2.06 -3.93 2.01
C VAL A 90 -2.65 -3.71 3.39
N THR A 91 -2.76 -4.78 4.17
CA THR A 91 -3.40 -4.77 5.50
C THR A 91 -2.36 -4.63 6.61
N LEU A 92 -2.48 -3.58 7.42
CA LEU A 92 -1.54 -3.24 8.50
C LEU A 92 -2.03 -3.70 9.88
N SER A 93 -3.27 -4.19 10.00
CA SER A 93 -3.83 -4.70 11.27
C SER A 93 -4.88 -5.77 11.01
N ASP A 94 -4.84 -6.86 11.79
CA ASP A 94 -5.66 -8.06 11.55
C ASP A 94 -7.07 -8.01 12.21
N GLY A 95 -7.58 -6.81 12.49
CA GLY A 95 -8.91 -6.60 13.09
C GLY A 95 -9.99 -6.17 12.07
N PRO A 96 -11.29 -6.33 12.38
CA PRO A 96 -12.38 -5.78 11.58
C PRO A 96 -12.20 -4.26 11.39
N GLY A 97 -12.17 -3.82 10.14
CA GLY A 97 -11.91 -2.40 9.83
C GLY A 97 -10.47 -1.95 10.13
N GLY A 98 -9.52 -2.88 10.24
CA GLY A 98 -8.11 -2.60 10.48
C GLY A 98 -7.48 -1.67 9.44
N ALA A 99 -6.41 -1.00 9.85
CA ALA A 99 -5.66 -0.07 9.02
C ALA A 99 -5.22 -0.75 7.72
N ARG A 100 -5.57 -0.16 6.58
CA ARG A 100 -5.27 -0.71 5.26
C ARG A 100 -5.11 0.38 4.22
N VAL A 101 -4.16 0.18 3.32
CA VAL A 101 -3.94 1.03 2.15
C VAL A 101 -4.19 0.25 0.87
N ALA A 102 -4.67 0.94 -0.15
CA ALA A 102 -4.86 0.42 -1.48
C ALA A 102 -3.84 1.05 -2.44
N LEU A 103 -3.32 0.23 -3.34
CA LEU A 103 -2.41 0.60 -4.42
C LEU A 103 -2.92 -0.01 -5.71
N GLY A 104 -2.83 0.69 -6.82
CA GLY A 104 -2.90 0.05 -8.12
C GLY A 104 -3.62 0.85 -9.19
N ALA A 105 -3.39 0.44 -10.43
CA ALA A 105 -4.03 0.97 -11.62
C ALA A 105 -4.59 -0.18 -12.49
N SER A 106 -5.15 0.13 -13.66
CA SER A 106 -5.70 -0.90 -14.56
C SER A 106 -4.64 -1.95 -14.96
N ARG A 107 -3.42 -1.50 -15.25
CA ARG A 107 -2.21 -2.30 -15.50
C ARG A 107 -1.02 -1.54 -14.96
N TRP A 108 -0.17 -2.21 -14.20
CA TRP A 108 0.98 -1.59 -13.54
C TRP A 108 2.02 -2.64 -13.14
N ARG A 109 3.15 -2.19 -12.61
CA ARG A 109 4.21 -2.98 -12.00
C ARG A 109 4.58 -2.35 -10.68
N TRP A 110 5.15 -3.12 -9.75
CA TRP A 110 5.65 -2.57 -8.49
C TRP A 110 6.69 -1.45 -8.71
N SER A 111 7.52 -1.57 -9.75
CA SER A 111 8.48 -0.53 -10.14
C SER A 111 7.84 0.81 -10.51
N ASP A 112 6.56 0.86 -10.87
CA ASP A 112 5.85 2.10 -11.18
C ASP A 112 5.60 2.95 -9.92
N LEU A 113 5.77 2.39 -8.71
CA LEU A 113 5.68 3.17 -7.46
C LEU A 113 6.96 3.98 -7.18
N LEU A 114 8.01 3.75 -7.97
CA LEU A 114 9.29 4.44 -7.83
C LEU A 114 9.38 5.74 -8.66
N THR A 115 8.29 6.11 -9.33
CA THR A 115 8.18 7.30 -10.18
C THR A 115 7.62 8.50 -9.43
#